data_AF-A0A6G3X3Z3-F1
#
_entry.id   AF-A0A6G3X3Z3-F1
#
_cell.length_a   1.000
_cell.length_b   1.000
_cell.length_c   1.000
_cell.angle_alpha   90.00
_cell.angle_beta   90.00
_cell.angle_gamma   90.00
#
_symmetry.space_group_name_H-M   'P 1'
#
loop_
_entity.id
_entity.type
_entity.pdbx_description
1 polymer ?
#
loop_
_entity_poly.entity_id
_entity_poly.type
_entity_poly.pdbx_seq_one_letter_code
_entity_poly.pdbx_strand_id
1 'polypeptide(L)' 'RPAAPAPVTPFPVSGDGDGEGEVIVMVARKGTPMWRVVQQIEAAVGEN' A
#
# COMPACT_ATOMS: atom_id res chain seq x y z
N ARG A 1 -22.97 8.18 11.07
CA ARG A 1 -21.51 8.06 10.91
C ARG A 1 -21.23 7.51 9.51
N PRO A 2 -20.51 8.22 8.62
CA PRO A 2 -20.15 7.67 7.32
C PRO A 2 -19.31 6.41 7.53
N ALA A 3 -19.56 5.35 6.76
CA ALA A 3 -18.75 4.13 6.79
C ALA A 3 -17.30 4.50 6.46
N ALA A 4 -16.36 4.07 7.31
CA ALA A 4 -14.94 4.28 7.04
C ALA A 4 -14.58 3.58 5.71
N PRO A 5 -13.79 4.21 4.83
CA PRO A 5 -13.34 3.54 3.62
C PRO A 5 -12.54 2.30 4.02
N ALA A 6 -12.95 1.13 3.51
CA ALA A 6 -12.25 -0.13 3.71
C ALA A 6 -10.74 0.02 3.43
N PRO A 7 -9.88 -0.61 4.26
CA PRO A 7 -8.43 -0.53 4.09
C PRO A 7 -8.05 -1.04 2.70
N VAL A 8 -7.13 -0.33 2.06
CA VAL A 8 -6.51 -0.80 0.82
C VAL A 8 -5.45 -1.79 1.25
N THR A 9 -5.63 -3.06 0.92
CA THR A 9 -4.63 -4.09 1.22
C THR A 9 -3.59 -4.07 0.09
N PRO A 10 -2.31 -3.76 0.37
CA PRO A 10 -1.25 -4.01 -0.59
C PRO A 10 -1.14 -5.51 -0.83
N PHE A 11 -0.81 -5.91 -2.05
CA PHE A 11 -0.48 -7.28 -2.39
C PHE A 11 0.99 -7.34 -2.82
N PRO A 12 1.83 -8.17 -2.18
CA PRO A 12 3.21 -8.31 -2.60
C PRO A 12 3.23 -9.03 -3.97
N VAL A 13 3.92 -8.43 -4.95
CA VAL A 13 4.29 -9.11 -6.19
C VAL A 13 5.71 -9.62 -6.00
N SER A 14 5.84 -10.91 -5.67
CA SER A 14 7.14 -11.56 -5.61
C SER A 14 7.64 -11.80 -7.04
N GLY A 15 8.59 -10.99 -7.50
CA GLY A 15 9.45 -11.33 -8.62
C GLY A 15 10.57 -12.24 -8.13
N ASP A 16 10.78 -13.38 -8.77
CA ASP A 16 11.85 -14.31 -8.44
C ASP A 16 13.22 -13.62 -8.52
N GLY A 17 13.90 -13.42 -7.39
CA GLY A 17 15.28 -12.95 -7.36
C GLY A 17 15.64 -12.08 -6.15
N ASP A 18 16.21 -12.71 -5.13
CA ASP A 18 17.24 -12.13 -4.26
C ASP A 18 17.00 -10.75 -3.63
N GLY A 19 15.82 -10.43 -3.11
CA GLY A 19 15.60 -9.40 -2.06
C GLY A 19 15.98 -7.94 -2.34
N GLU A 20 16.64 -7.64 -3.46
CA GLU A 20 17.07 -6.30 -3.88
C GLU A 20 16.23 -5.87 -5.09
N GLY A 21 14.93 -5.75 -4.87
CA GLY A 21 14.00 -5.42 -5.95
C GLY A 21 12.52 -5.54 -5.61
N GLU A 22 12.16 -5.52 -4.33
CA GLU A 22 10.76 -5.64 -3.93
C GLU A 22 9.94 -4.43 -4.43
N VAL A 23 8.97 -4.72 -5.28
CA VAL A 23 8.04 -3.72 -5.82
C VAL A 23 6.68 -3.92 -5.17
N ILE A 24 6.23 -2.92 -4.41
CA ILE A 24 4.91 -2.89 -3.79
C ILE A 24 3.95 -2.10 -4.69
N VAL A 25 2.86 -2.74 -5.13
CA VAL A 25 1.80 -2.09 -5.91
C VAL A 25 0.59 -1.85 -5.02
N MET A 26 0.07 -0.61 -5.02
CA MET A 26 -1.07 -0.20 -4.19
C MET A 26 -2.13 0.51 -5.02
N VAL A 27 -3.42 0.26 -4.74
CA VAL A 27 -4.55 0.83 -5.50
C VAL A 27 -5.41 1.73 -4.61
N ALA A 28 -5.22 3.05 -4.70
CA ALA A 28 -6.07 4.00 -3.97
C ALA A 28 -7.35 4.33 -4.74
N ARG A 29 -8.49 4.44 -4.04
CA ARG A 29 -9.73 4.95 -4.66
C ARG A 29 -9.56 6.40 -5.09
N LYS A 30 -10.16 6.77 -6.22
CA LYS A 30 -10.24 8.17 -6.66
C LYS A 30 -10.84 9.04 -5.54
N GLY A 31 -10.16 10.14 -5.19
CA GLY A 31 -10.54 11.03 -4.10
C GLY A 31 -9.92 10.70 -2.74
N THR A 32 -9.12 9.63 -2.64
CA THR A 32 -8.29 9.38 -1.46
C THR A 32 -7.29 10.52 -1.31
N PRO A 33 -7.19 11.18 -0.14
CA PRO A 33 -6.27 12.29 0.04
C PRO A 33 -4.83 11.78 0.08
N MET A 34 -3.87 12.57 -0.42
CA MET A 34 -2.48 12.13 -0.57
C MET A 34 -1.83 11.68 0.74
N TRP A 35 -2.14 12.35 1.86
CA TRP A 35 -1.61 11.97 3.17
C TRP A 35 -2.00 10.54 3.60
N ARG A 36 -3.19 10.05 3.21
CA ARG A 36 -3.62 8.67 3.45
C ARG A 36 -2.76 7.71 2.65
N VAL A 37 -2.49 8.05 1.38
CA VAL A 37 -1.67 7.21 0.49
C VAL A 37 -0.26 7.07 1.05
N VAL A 38 0.34 8.17 1.53
CA VAL A 38 1.66 8.16 2.17
C VAL A 38 1.69 7.24 3.39
N GLN A 39 0.71 7.37 4.31
CA GLN A 39 0.64 6.48 5.49
C GLN A 39 0.53 5.00 5.13
N GLN A 40 -0.17 4.68 4.04
CA GLN A 40 -0.32 3.30 3.59
C GLN A 40 0.98 2.75 2.99
N ILE A 41 1.75 3.57 2.26
CA ILE A 41 3.07 3.20 1.76
C ILE A 41 4.04 2.97 2.93
N GLU A 42 4.07 3.90 3.90
CA GLU A 42 4.91 3.77 5.09
C GLU A 42 4.60 2.50 5.88
N ALA A 43 3.32 2.16 6.04
CA ALA A 43 2.91 0.91 6.67
C ALA A 43 3.35 -0.33 5.89
N ALA A 44 3.23 -0.31 4.55
CA ALA A 44 3.59 -1.45 3.70
C ALA A 44 5.11 -1.68 3.62
N VAL A 45 5.91 -0.62 3.66
CA VAL A 45 7.39 -0.70 3.62
C VAL A 45 7.97 -0.93 5.02
N GLY A 46 7.36 -0.35 6.05
CA GLY A 46 7.81 -0.42 7.45
C GLY A 46 7.40 -1.70 8.20
N GLU A 47 6.55 -2.55 7.61
CA GLU A 47 6.28 -3.89 8.11
C GLU A 47 7.42 -4.84 7.70
N ASN A 48 8.63 -4.59 8.25
CA ASN A 48 9.81 -5.45 8.18
C ASN A 48 10.44 -5.59 9.58
#